data_AF-A0A8J5MRE4-F1
#
_entry.id   AF-A0A8J5MRE4-F1
#
_cell.length_a   1.000
_cell.length_b   1.000
_cell.length_c   1.000
_cell.angle_alpha   90.00
_cell.angle_beta   90.00
_cell.angle_gamma   90.00
#
_symmetry.space_group_name_H-M   'P 1'
#
loop_
_entity.id
_entity.type
_entity.pdbx_description
1 polymer ?
#
loop_
_entity_poly.entity_id
_entity_poly.type
_entity_poly.pdbx_seq_one_letter_code
_entity_poly.pdbx_strand_id
1 'polypeptide(L)'
;MSTSTVNQETCPICREVLDVSDVVELRQKGADGINSASVQRRDDVAVLAGEKVHITCRKRYINPKDIENKKRKKVEPPKRSARVSSSPFNSQTDCFFCGTIVTPRGASFSYVKTDTFVQTILECCDSRSDEWAFTVKGRIEYYGCDLHAADCIYHRSCSGNFRSGLSIPLHFQNVPEAKRRKSGRSKNEDQEQAFMNVSSYLENNDEEQLTISHLREKMKEFLTNTHSEP
;
A
#
# COMPACT_ATOMS: atom_id res chain seq x y z
N MET A 1 27.90 -55.88 -5.93
CA MET A 1 26.65 -55.32 -5.37
C MET A 1 26.07 -54.38 -6.40
N SER A 2 25.09 -54.84 -7.16
CA SER A 2 24.48 -54.08 -8.26
C SER A 2 23.43 -53.15 -7.69
N THR A 3 23.73 -51.85 -7.64
CA THR A 3 22.75 -50.82 -7.27
C THR A 3 21.75 -50.65 -8.41
N SER A 4 20.58 -51.27 -8.27
CA SER A 4 19.42 -51.06 -9.12
C SER A 4 19.04 -49.57 -9.10
N THR A 5 19.29 -48.87 -10.20
CA THR A 5 18.80 -47.51 -10.41
C THR A 5 17.28 -47.58 -10.56
N VAL A 6 16.55 -47.29 -9.49
CA VAL A 6 15.09 -47.18 -9.53
C VAL A 6 14.78 -45.92 -10.34
N ASN A 7 14.33 -46.10 -11.58
CA ASN A 7 13.72 -45.03 -12.37
C ASN A 7 12.44 -44.56 -11.64
N GLN A 8 12.57 -43.55 -10.79
CA GLN A 8 11.43 -42.94 -10.13
C GLN A 8 10.68 -42.08 -11.15
N GLU A 9 9.49 -42.53 -11.54
CA GLU A 9 8.60 -41.75 -12.41
C GLU A 9 8.15 -40.48 -11.67
N THR A 10 8.16 -39.34 -12.35
CA THR A 10 7.76 -38.03 -11.79
C THR A 10 6.47 -37.53 -12.42
N CYS A 11 5.69 -36.76 -11.67
CA CYS A 11 4.43 -36.19 -12.13
C CYS A 11 4.70 -34.99 -13.05
N PRO A 12 4.25 -34.98 -14.31
CA PRO A 12 4.49 -33.87 -15.25
C PRO A 12 3.81 -32.54 -14.84
N ILE A 13 2.86 -32.56 -13.90
CA ILE A 13 2.11 -31.37 -13.46
C ILE A 13 2.83 -30.65 -12.30
N CYS A 14 3.27 -31.38 -11.27
CA CYS A 14 3.92 -30.81 -10.08
C CYS A 14 5.43 -31.06 -10.03
N ARG A 15 5.97 -31.91 -10.90
CA ARG A 15 7.38 -32.34 -10.97
C ARG A 15 7.89 -33.08 -9.71
N GLU A 16 6.98 -33.54 -8.87
CA GLU A 16 7.29 -34.38 -7.70
C GLU A 16 7.23 -35.87 -8.06
N VAL A 17 7.89 -36.70 -7.25
CA VAL A 17 7.92 -38.16 -7.42
C VAL A 17 6.52 -38.75 -7.26
N LEU A 18 6.19 -39.71 -8.11
CA LEU A 18 4.94 -40.45 -8.03
C LEU A 18 5.01 -41.47 -6.88
N ASP A 19 4.12 -41.33 -5.89
CA ASP A 19 3.94 -42.32 -4.83
C ASP A 19 2.93 -43.40 -5.28
N VAL A 20 3.12 -44.64 -4.85
CA VAL A 20 2.33 -45.81 -5.29
C VAL A 20 0.84 -45.65 -4.97
N SER A 21 0.49 -44.87 -3.94
CA SER A 21 -0.86 -44.75 -3.41
C SER A 21 -1.76 -43.73 -4.13
N ASP A 22 -1.20 -42.74 -4.82
CA ASP A 22 -1.94 -41.53 -5.23
C ASP A 22 -1.84 -41.20 -6.73
N VAL A 23 -1.66 -42.24 -7.56
CA VAL A 23 -1.30 -42.09 -8.98
C VAL A 23 -2.35 -42.69 -9.90
N VAL A 24 -2.61 -42.00 -11.00
CA VAL A 24 -3.50 -42.46 -12.06
C VAL A 24 -2.82 -42.38 -13.42
N GLU A 25 -2.98 -43.43 -14.21
CA GLU A 25 -2.56 -43.47 -15.60
C GLU A 25 -3.55 -42.71 -16.50
N LEU A 26 -3.04 -41.81 -17.32
CA LEU A 26 -3.84 -40.98 -18.20
C LEU A 26 -4.30 -41.77 -19.42
N ARG A 27 -5.61 -41.96 -19.55
CA ARG A 27 -6.21 -42.35 -20.83
C ARG A 27 -6.19 -41.17 -21.80
N GLN A 28 -6.44 -41.41 -23.09
CA GLN A 28 -6.48 -40.38 -24.14
C GLN A 28 -7.26 -39.13 -23.73
N LYS A 29 -8.52 -39.29 -23.28
CA LYS A 29 -9.35 -38.18 -22.79
C LYS A 29 -8.74 -37.42 -21.59
N GLY A 30 -7.96 -38.09 -20.76
CA GLY A 30 -7.27 -37.50 -19.62
C GLY A 30 -6.11 -36.62 -20.05
N ALA A 31 -5.31 -37.09 -21.01
CA ALA A 31 -4.21 -36.32 -21.61
C ALA A 31 -4.74 -35.10 -22.38
N ASP A 32 -5.77 -35.29 -23.22
CA ASP A 32 -6.41 -34.21 -23.97
C ASP A 32 -6.96 -33.10 -23.05
N GLY A 33 -7.54 -33.48 -21.91
CA GLY A 33 -8.07 -32.54 -20.92
C GLY A 33 -6.99 -31.71 -20.22
N ILE A 34 -5.85 -32.32 -19.89
CA ILE A 34 -4.71 -31.62 -19.29
C ILE A 34 -4.04 -30.70 -20.30
N ASN A 35 -3.80 -31.17 -21.53
CA ASN A 35 -3.22 -30.35 -22.61
C ASN A 35 -4.13 -29.16 -22.96
N SER A 36 -5.45 -29.37 -23.00
CA SER A 36 -6.42 -28.29 -23.19
C SER A 36 -6.40 -27.29 -22.04
N ALA A 37 -6.31 -27.76 -20.79
CA ALA A 37 -6.18 -26.90 -19.62
C ALA A 37 -4.86 -26.09 -19.63
N SER A 38 -3.79 -26.69 -20.12
CA SER A 38 -2.47 -26.07 -20.27
C SER A 38 -2.50 -24.90 -21.26
N VAL A 39 -3.10 -25.11 -22.44
CA VAL A 39 -3.35 -24.03 -23.42
C VAL A 39 -4.19 -22.90 -22.81
N GLN A 40 -5.24 -23.23 -22.05
CA GLN A 40 -6.07 -22.22 -21.39
C GLN A 40 -5.33 -21.46 -20.28
N ARG A 41 -4.37 -22.11 -19.61
CA ARG A 41 -3.53 -21.53 -18.55
C ARG A 41 -2.31 -20.79 -19.09
N ARG A 42 -1.95 -21.00 -20.36
CA ARG A 42 -0.72 -20.51 -21.00
C ARG A 42 0.53 -20.94 -20.21
N ASP A 43 0.62 -22.21 -19.88
CA ASP A 43 1.81 -22.86 -19.37
C ASP A 43 2.27 -23.97 -20.34
N ASP A 44 3.47 -24.51 -20.09
CA ASP A 44 4.15 -25.44 -21.01
C ASP A 44 4.00 -26.90 -20.55
N VAL A 45 2.87 -27.23 -19.94
CA VAL A 45 2.59 -28.62 -19.52
C VAL A 45 2.06 -29.39 -20.73
N ALA A 46 2.77 -30.44 -21.13
CA ALA A 46 2.36 -31.37 -22.16
C ALA A 46 2.43 -32.79 -21.60
N VAL A 47 1.35 -33.56 -21.80
CA VAL A 47 1.25 -34.95 -21.34
C VAL A 47 0.73 -35.86 -22.45
N LEU A 48 1.14 -37.14 -22.41
CA LEU A 48 0.70 -38.18 -23.35
C LEU A 48 -0.20 -39.21 -22.67
N ALA A 49 -0.98 -39.93 -23.48
CA ALA A 49 -1.74 -41.08 -22.99
C ALA A 49 -0.77 -42.20 -22.55
N GLY A 50 -1.03 -42.79 -21.38
CA GLY A 50 -0.15 -43.77 -20.73
C GLY A 50 0.76 -43.16 -19.66
N GLU A 51 0.86 -41.83 -19.56
CA GLU A 51 1.62 -41.18 -18.48
C GLU A 51 0.89 -41.22 -17.15
N LYS A 52 1.67 -41.24 -16.06
CA LYS A 52 1.16 -41.27 -14.69
C LYS A 52 1.22 -39.89 -14.04
N VAL A 53 0.13 -39.50 -13.40
CA VAL A 53 0.01 -38.24 -12.66
C VAL A 53 -0.62 -38.48 -11.30
N HIS A 54 -0.38 -37.58 -10.34
CA HIS A 54 -1.16 -37.62 -9.10
C HIS A 54 -2.64 -37.35 -9.36
N ILE A 55 -3.51 -38.08 -8.68
CA ILE A 55 -4.97 -37.92 -8.77
C ILE A 55 -5.38 -36.48 -8.42
N THR A 56 -4.78 -35.92 -7.39
CA THR A 56 -5.02 -34.55 -6.90
C THR A 56 -4.56 -33.50 -7.92
N CYS A 57 -3.37 -33.69 -8.49
CA CYS A 57 -2.83 -32.82 -9.54
C CYS A 57 -3.75 -32.78 -10.75
N ARG A 58 -4.19 -33.94 -11.26
CA ARG A 58 -5.15 -34.00 -12.36
C ARG A 58 -6.43 -33.22 -12.05
N LYS A 59 -7.07 -33.49 -10.90
CA LYS A 59 -8.34 -32.85 -10.51
C LYS A 59 -8.23 -31.33 -10.41
N ARG A 60 -7.18 -30.82 -9.74
CA ARG A 60 -6.95 -29.36 -9.59
C ARG A 60 -6.52 -28.71 -10.90
N TYR A 61 -5.78 -29.42 -11.74
CA TYR A 61 -5.23 -28.85 -12.95
C TYR A 61 -6.31 -28.60 -14.04
N ILE A 62 -7.30 -29.48 -14.13
CA ILE A 62 -8.42 -29.32 -15.07
C ILE A 62 -9.60 -28.52 -14.53
N ASN A 63 -9.57 -28.10 -13.26
CA ASN A 63 -10.69 -27.41 -12.62
C ASN A 63 -10.93 -26.02 -13.24
N PRO A 64 -12.14 -25.75 -13.79
CA PRO A 64 -12.47 -24.47 -14.43
C PRO A 64 -12.26 -23.26 -13.51
N LYS A 65 -12.57 -23.38 -12.21
CA LYS A 65 -12.39 -22.28 -11.24
C LYS A 65 -10.92 -21.92 -11.07
N ASP A 66 -10.05 -22.92 -11.03
CA ASP A 66 -8.60 -22.71 -10.86
C ASP A 66 -7.96 -22.19 -12.15
N ILE A 67 -8.45 -22.61 -13.31
CA ILE A 67 -8.06 -22.05 -14.62
C ILE A 67 -8.45 -20.57 -14.69
N GLU A 68 -9.68 -20.22 -14.31
CA GLU A 68 -10.16 -18.84 -14.33
C GLU A 68 -9.43 -17.94 -13.32
N ASN A 69 -9.17 -18.42 -12.11
CA ASN A 69 -8.39 -17.70 -11.09
C ASN A 69 -6.96 -17.40 -11.57
N LYS A 70 -6.31 -18.33 -12.29
CA LYS A 70 -4.98 -18.10 -12.87
C LYS A 70 -5.00 -17.07 -14.02
N LYS A 71 -6.08 -17.05 -14.82
CA LYS A 71 -6.31 -16.00 -15.84
C LYS A 71 -6.49 -14.61 -15.19
N ARG A 72 -7.26 -14.51 -14.10
CA ARG A 72 -7.49 -13.26 -13.34
C ARG A 72 -6.21 -12.74 -12.67
N LYS A 73 -5.31 -13.61 -12.20
CA LYS A 73 -4.02 -13.19 -11.61
C LYS A 73 -3.05 -12.49 -12.57
N LYS A 74 -3.22 -12.61 -13.90
CA LYS A 74 -2.36 -11.91 -14.89
C LYS A 74 -2.92 -10.56 -15.36
N VAL A 75 -4.18 -10.25 -15.04
CA VAL A 75 -4.73 -8.90 -15.18
C VAL A 75 -4.87 -8.39 -13.76
N GLU A 76 -3.80 -7.86 -13.17
CA GLU A 76 -3.98 -6.98 -12.04
C GLU A 76 -4.66 -5.71 -12.59
N PRO A 77 -5.95 -5.45 -12.33
CA PRO A 77 -6.38 -4.07 -12.35
C PRO A 77 -5.45 -3.33 -11.39
N PRO A 78 -4.98 -2.11 -11.71
CA PRO A 78 -4.22 -1.32 -10.75
C PRO A 78 -5.05 -1.36 -9.48
N LYS A 79 -4.46 -1.88 -8.39
CA LYS A 79 -5.12 -1.98 -7.10
C LYS A 79 -5.80 -0.64 -6.89
N ARG A 80 -7.13 -0.59 -7.05
CA ARG A 80 -7.90 0.55 -6.61
C ARG A 80 -7.79 0.43 -5.11
N SER A 81 -6.73 1.04 -4.59
CA SER A 81 -6.56 1.29 -3.19
C SER A 81 -7.84 2.01 -2.79
N ALA A 82 -8.73 1.28 -2.12
CA ALA A 82 -9.63 1.91 -1.18
C ALA A 82 -8.75 2.84 -0.36
N ARG A 83 -9.22 4.07 -0.11
CA ARG A 83 -8.46 5.25 0.36
C ARG A 83 -7.63 5.04 1.65
N VAL A 84 -7.59 3.83 2.19
CA VAL A 84 -6.90 3.32 3.37
C VAL A 84 -6.41 1.88 3.10
N SER A 85 -5.42 1.66 2.23
CA SER A 85 -4.79 0.34 2.04
C SER A 85 -3.44 0.18 2.73
N SER A 86 -2.98 1.18 3.48
CA SER A 86 -1.95 0.96 4.49
C SER A 86 -2.64 0.39 5.72
N SER A 87 -2.21 -0.78 6.19
CA SER A 87 -2.47 -1.18 7.57
C SER A 87 -2.18 0.02 8.49
N PRO A 88 -2.98 0.25 9.55
CA PRO A 88 -2.62 1.27 10.53
C PRO A 88 -1.20 1.02 11.03
N PHE A 89 -0.45 2.11 11.24
CA PHE A 89 0.91 2.06 11.78
C PHE A 89 0.89 1.33 13.13
N ASN A 90 1.73 0.31 13.27
CA ASN A 90 1.89 -0.44 14.52
C ASN A 90 3.24 -0.09 15.16
N SER A 91 3.23 0.52 16.34
CA SER A 91 4.43 0.95 17.06
C SER A 91 5.42 -0.17 17.35
N GLN A 92 4.94 -1.40 17.53
CA GLN A 92 5.74 -2.55 17.95
C GLN A 92 6.35 -3.32 16.77
N THR A 93 5.86 -3.11 15.54
CA THR A 93 6.32 -3.86 14.36
C THR A 93 6.84 -2.96 13.25
N ASP A 94 6.38 -1.72 13.18
CA ASP A 94 6.70 -0.81 12.10
C ASP A 94 7.71 0.22 12.57
N CYS A 95 8.71 0.51 11.73
CA CYS A 95 9.70 1.50 12.06
C CYS A 95 9.04 2.87 12.24
N PHE A 96 9.23 3.46 13.40
CA PHE A 96 8.71 4.79 13.76
C PHE A 96 9.06 5.89 12.74
N PHE A 97 10.20 5.80 12.05
CA PHE A 97 10.58 6.77 11.02
C PHE A 97 9.98 6.45 9.64
N CYS A 98 10.18 5.24 9.10
CA CYS A 98 9.84 4.92 7.72
C CYS A 98 8.53 4.14 7.55
N GLY A 99 7.85 3.76 8.63
CA GLY A 99 6.58 3.03 8.59
C GLY A 99 6.65 1.62 8.00
N THR A 100 7.83 1.10 7.68
CA THR A 100 8.00 -0.25 7.15
C THR A 100 8.25 -1.23 8.30
N ILE A 101 7.75 -2.45 8.15
CA ILE A 101 7.95 -3.55 9.12
C ILE A 101 9.44 -3.75 9.39
N VAL A 102 9.81 -3.78 10.66
CA VAL A 102 11.17 -4.07 11.12
C VAL A 102 11.38 -5.58 11.13
N THR A 103 12.17 -6.09 10.19
CA THR A 103 12.52 -7.51 10.16
C THR A 103 13.73 -7.81 11.05
N PRO A 104 13.67 -8.82 11.93
CA PRO A 104 14.78 -9.19 12.82
C PRO A 104 16.05 -9.66 12.10
N ARG A 105 15.96 -10.04 10.81
CA ARG A 105 17.02 -10.76 10.09
C ARG A 105 17.95 -9.88 9.25
N GLY A 106 17.71 -8.58 9.13
CA GLY A 106 18.43 -7.75 8.15
C GLY A 106 18.84 -6.33 8.59
N ALA A 107 18.12 -5.70 9.51
CA ALA A 107 18.40 -4.32 9.94
C ALA A 107 18.60 -4.24 11.44
N SER A 108 19.68 -3.56 11.86
CA SER A 108 19.83 -3.19 13.27
C SER A 108 18.69 -2.25 13.68
N PHE A 109 17.85 -2.70 14.60
CA PHE A 109 16.76 -1.92 15.16
C PHE A 109 17.00 -1.60 16.65
N SER A 110 16.24 -0.64 17.15
CA SER A 110 16.24 -0.21 18.54
C SER A 110 14.83 0.17 18.96
N TYR A 111 14.57 0.10 20.27
CA TYR A 111 13.38 0.65 20.90
C TYR A 111 13.63 2.10 21.32
N VAL A 112 12.59 2.92 21.34
CA VAL A 112 12.63 4.23 21.99
C VAL A 112 12.66 4.02 23.50
N LYS A 113 13.60 4.69 24.18
CA LYS A 113 13.88 4.48 25.61
C LYS A 113 13.69 5.71 26.50
N THR A 114 13.67 6.90 25.91
CA THR A 114 13.72 8.14 26.69
C THR A 114 12.91 9.25 26.02
N ASP A 115 12.34 10.13 26.84
CA ASP A 115 11.63 11.32 26.36
C ASP A 115 12.58 12.34 25.72
N THR A 116 13.83 12.36 26.17
CA THR A 116 14.90 13.16 25.55
C THR A 116 15.12 12.79 24.09
N PHE A 117 14.94 11.52 23.72
CA PHE A 117 14.98 11.09 22.32
C PHE A 117 13.86 11.74 21.53
N VAL A 118 12.65 11.76 22.08
CA VAL A 118 11.46 12.35 21.43
C VAL A 118 11.66 13.84 21.17
N GLN A 119 12.16 14.58 22.16
CA GLN A 119 12.42 16.02 22.03
C GLN A 119 13.42 16.33 20.92
N THR A 120 14.54 15.61 20.87
CA THR A 120 15.52 15.78 19.77
C THR A 120 14.90 15.49 18.40
N ILE A 121 13.99 14.51 18.31
CA ILE A 121 13.30 14.22 17.05
C ILE A 121 12.29 15.32 16.68
N LEU A 122 11.56 15.90 17.65
CA LEU A 122 10.65 17.02 17.41
C LEU A 122 11.40 18.25 16.89
N GLU A 123 12.55 18.61 17.48
CA GLU A 123 13.41 19.68 16.99
C GLU A 123 13.89 19.42 15.54
N CYS A 124 14.23 18.15 15.23
CA CYS A 124 14.56 17.75 13.86
C CYS A 124 13.36 17.90 12.91
N CYS A 125 12.14 17.60 13.38
CA CYS A 125 10.94 17.76 12.57
C CYS A 125 10.72 19.23 12.21
N ASP A 126 10.82 20.12 13.19
CA ASP A 126 10.62 21.56 13.00
C ASP A 126 11.71 22.14 12.07
N SER A 127 12.96 21.70 12.23
CA SER A 127 14.08 22.14 11.38
C SER A 127 13.96 21.70 9.93
N ARG A 128 13.46 20.48 9.66
CA ARG A 128 13.35 19.90 8.31
C ARG A 128 12.10 20.36 7.55
N SER A 129 10.96 20.40 8.24
CA SER A 129 9.67 20.84 7.66
C SER A 129 9.28 20.15 6.33
N ASP A 130 9.60 18.85 6.18
CA ASP A 130 9.27 18.03 5.00
C ASP A 130 8.15 16.99 5.31
N GLU A 131 7.62 16.31 4.29
CA GLU A 131 6.54 15.30 4.46
C GLU A 131 6.94 14.17 5.43
N TRP A 132 8.23 13.83 5.45
CA TRP A 132 8.77 12.84 6.38
C TRP A 132 8.70 13.35 7.82
N ALA A 133 9.11 14.59 8.07
CA ALA A 133 9.02 15.28 9.35
C ALA A 133 7.57 15.40 9.83
N PHE A 134 6.63 15.82 8.97
CA PHE A 134 5.21 15.90 9.33
C PHE A 134 4.64 14.54 9.73
N THR A 135 5.00 13.47 9.00
CA THR A 135 4.55 12.12 9.33
C THR A 135 5.11 11.63 10.65
N VAL A 136 6.40 11.86 10.90
CA VAL A 136 7.05 11.47 12.16
C VAL A 136 6.47 12.26 13.33
N LYS A 137 6.27 13.57 13.19
CA LYS A 137 5.64 14.44 14.20
C LYS A 137 4.22 13.97 14.54
N GLY A 138 3.40 13.68 13.53
CA GLY A 138 2.06 13.15 13.75
C GLY A 138 2.04 11.81 14.50
N ARG A 139 3.03 10.93 14.27
CA ARG A 139 3.18 9.70 15.07
C ARG A 139 3.51 9.98 16.53
N ILE A 140 4.36 10.97 16.81
CA ILE A 140 4.70 11.38 18.19
C ILE A 140 3.44 11.86 18.91
N GLU A 141 2.70 12.77 18.27
CA GLU A 141 1.49 13.36 18.84
C GLU A 141 0.39 12.31 19.07
N TYR A 142 0.26 11.33 18.16
CA TYR A 142 -0.70 10.24 18.31
C TYR A 142 -0.51 9.42 19.61
N TYR A 143 0.75 9.21 20.02
CA TYR A 143 1.07 8.52 21.27
C TYR A 143 1.26 9.48 22.47
N GLY A 144 0.77 10.72 22.36
CA GLY A 144 0.85 11.70 23.45
C GLY A 144 2.29 12.04 23.85
N CYS A 145 3.23 11.97 22.89
CA CYS A 145 4.68 12.13 23.09
C CYS A 145 5.38 11.02 23.90
N ASP A 146 4.67 9.98 24.35
CA ASP A 146 5.25 8.86 25.10
C ASP A 146 5.47 7.65 24.19
N LEU A 147 6.51 7.75 23.34
CA LEU A 147 6.91 6.64 22.47
C LEU A 147 7.52 5.46 23.24
N HIS A 148 8.01 5.68 24.46
CA HIS A 148 8.61 4.64 25.27
C HIS A 148 7.53 3.69 25.80
N ALA A 149 6.43 4.21 26.35
CA ALA A 149 5.29 3.42 26.79
C ALA A 149 4.57 2.71 25.64
N ALA A 150 4.64 3.24 24.42
CA ALA A 150 4.10 2.61 23.22
C ALA A 150 4.99 1.49 22.63
N ASP A 151 6.11 1.16 23.29
CA ASP A 151 7.12 0.19 22.82
C ASP A 151 7.58 0.47 21.37
N CYS A 152 7.72 1.75 21.01
CA CYS A 152 8.03 2.13 19.64
C CYS A 152 9.39 1.60 19.18
N ILE A 153 9.42 0.95 18.01
CA ILE A 153 10.64 0.45 17.39
C ILE A 153 11.07 1.25 16.17
N TYR A 154 12.36 1.23 15.85
CA TYR A 154 12.89 1.90 14.67
C TYR A 154 14.17 1.26 14.14
N HIS A 155 14.42 1.41 12.84
CA HIS A 155 15.72 1.11 12.24
C HIS A 155 16.75 2.14 12.67
N ARG A 156 17.92 1.70 13.17
CA ARG A 156 19.01 2.61 13.57
C ARG A 156 19.46 3.52 12.43
N SER A 157 19.50 2.98 11.21
CA SER A 157 19.80 3.74 9.99
C SER A 157 18.79 4.84 9.73
N CYS A 158 17.48 4.57 9.90
CA CYS A 158 16.45 5.59 9.72
C CYS A 158 16.58 6.72 10.72
N SER A 159 16.94 6.44 11.98
CA SER A 159 17.19 7.51 12.97
C SER A 159 18.37 8.40 12.57
N GLY A 160 19.48 7.80 12.13
CA GLY A 160 20.65 8.56 11.67
C GLY A 160 20.32 9.42 10.44
N ASN A 161 19.66 8.84 9.45
CA ASN A 161 19.24 9.51 8.22
C ASN A 161 18.23 10.64 8.48
N PHE A 162 17.28 10.42 9.38
CA PHE A 162 16.29 11.42 9.74
C PHE A 162 16.95 12.67 10.33
N ARG A 163 17.89 12.49 11.27
CA ARG A 163 18.61 13.59 11.93
C ARG A 163 19.59 14.31 11.01
N SER A 164 20.19 13.60 10.04
CA SER A 164 21.24 14.16 9.17
C SER A 164 20.73 14.82 7.89
N GLY A 165 19.42 14.77 7.59
CA GLY A 165 18.91 15.29 6.32
C GLY A 165 18.94 14.29 5.16
N LEU A 166 19.60 13.14 5.32
CA LEU A 166 19.97 12.25 4.21
C LEU A 166 18.93 11.14 3.95
N SER A 167 18.91 10.63 2.72
CA SER A 167 18.24 9.36 2.35
C SER A 167 16.77 9.27 2.78
N ILE A 168 15.96 10.26 2.41
CA ILE A 168 14.50 10.28 2.63
C ILE A 168 13.90 8.99 2.06
N PRO A 169 13.08 8.23 2.82
CA PRO A 169 12.44 7.02 2.32
C PRO A 169 11.64 7.29 1.05
N LEU A 170 11.69 6.38 0.07
CA LEU A 170 11.12 6.58 -1.28
C LEU A 170 9.65 7.02 -1.29
N HIS A 171 8.85 6.61 -0.31
CA HIS A 171 7.43 6.98 -0.23
C HIS A 171 7.20 8.37 0.39
N PHE A 172 8.22 9.01 0.95
CA PHE A 172 8.23 10.43 1.36
C PHE A 172 9.02 11.30 0.38
N GLN A 173 9.62 10.71 -0.67
CA GLN A 173 10.20 11.50 -1.73
C GLN A 173 9.06 12.06 -2.56
N ASN A 174 9.02 13.38 -2.71
CA ASN A 174 8.18 14.06 -3.68
C ASN A 174 8.60 13.64 -5.09
N VAL A 175 8.15 12.47 -5.56
CA VAL A 175 8.19 12.14 -6.98
C VAL A 175 7.33 13.21 -7.66
N PRO A 176 7.84 13.96 -8.66
CA PRO A 176 7.07 14.98 -9.33
C PRO A 176 5.79 14.33 -9.84
N GLU A 177 4.70 14.74 -9.23
CA GLU A 177 3.47 14.01 -9.31
C GLU A 177 2.94 14.14 -10.73
N ALA A 178 3.00 13.06 -11.50
CA ALA A 178 2.42 13.03 -12.84
C ALA A 178 0.91 13.29 -12.69
N LYS A 179 0.53 14.57 -12.85
CA LYS A 179 -0.84 15.11 -12.88
C LYS A 179 -1.82 14.25 -12.09
N ARG A 180 -1.82 14.35 -10.75
CA ARG A 180 -3.03 13.98 -10.00
C ARG A 180 -4.17 14.76 -10.65
N ARG A 181 -5.10 14.05 -11.31
CA ARG A 181 -6.34 14.66 -11.80
C ARG A 181 -6.98 15.32 -10.59
N LYS A 182 -7.19 16.64 -10.63
CA LYS A 182 -7.89 17.37 -9.57
C LYS A 182 -9.19 16.61 -9.28
N SER A 183 -9.22 15.87 -8.18
CA SER A 183 -10.36 15.03 -7.80
C SER A 183 -11.25 15.88 -6.91
N GLY A 184 -12.36 16.34 -7.47
CA GLY A 184 -13.34 17.20 -6.80
C GLY A 184 -14.21 17.91 -7.82
N ARG A 185 -15.26 18.59 -7.35
CA ARG A 185 -15.99 19.56 -8.19
C ARG A 185 -14.99 20.66 -8.58
N SER A 186 -15.06 21.14 -9.82
CA SER A 186 -14.26 22.29 -10.24
C SER A 186 -14.47 23.42 -9.23
N LYS A 187 -13.38 24.05 -8.78
CA LYS A 187 -13.48 25.26 -7.96
C LYS A 187 -14.29 26.29 -8.75
N ASN A 188 -15.30 26.87 -8.11
CA ASN A 188 -16.00 28.02 -8.67
C ASN A 188 -15.24 29.25 -8.20
N GLU A 189 -14.61 29.95 -9.15
CA GLU A 189 -13.76 31.11 -8.87
C GLU A 189 -14.55 32.24 -8.19
N ASP A 190 -15.82 32.42 -8.53
CA ASP A 190 -16.69 33.42 -7.88
C ASP A 190 -16.94 33.08 -6.41
N GLN A 191 -17.11 31.79 -6.09
CA GLN A 191 -17.29 31.34 -4.71
C GLN A 191 -16.00 31.47 -3.89
N GLU A 192 -14.86 31.21 -4.51
CA GLU A 192 -13.54 31.38 -3.88
C GLU A 192 -13.29 32.86 -3.61
N GLN A 193 -13.56 33.75 -4.56
CA GLN A 193 -13.39 35.18 -4.39
C GLN A 193 -14.35 35.79 -3.37
N ALA A 194 -15.63 35.38 -3.39
CA ALA A 194 -16.59 35.81 -2.38
C ALA A 194 -16.17 35.36 -0.97
N PHE A 195 -15.61 34.16 -0.83
CA PHE A 195 -15.10 33.66 0.46
C PHE A 195 -13.91 34.48 0.96
N MET A 196 -12.97 34.82 0.07
CA MET A 196 -11.83 35.67 0.42
C MET A 196 -12.30 37.06 0.87
N ASN A 197 -13.29 37.63 0.18
CA ASN A 197 -13.88 38.93 0.56
C ASN A 197 -14.57 38.88 1.94
N VAL A 198 -15.26 37.80 2.28
CA VAL A 198 -15.81 37.60 3.64
C VAL A 198 -14.70 37.47 4.68
N SER A 199 -13.61 36.77 4.35
CA SER A 199 -12.45 36.61 5.24
C SER A 199 -11.80 37.96 5.53
N SER A 200 -11.57 38.78 4.52
CA SER A 200 -11.06 40.15 4.70
C SER A 200 -12.05 41.04 5.44
N TYR A 201 -13.36 40.86 5.26
CA TYR A 201 -14.36 41.58 6.04
C TYR A 201 -14.28 41.22 7.52
N LEU A 202 -14.09 39.94 7.87
CA LEU A 202 -13.91 39.51 9.26
C LEU A 202 -12.65 40.12 9.90
N GLU A 203 -11.54 40.15 9.18
CA GLU A 203 -10.28 40.72 9.69
C GLU A 203 -10.37 42.22 9.93
N ASN A 204 -11.14 42.95 9.12
CA ASN A 204 -11.30 44.40 9.23
C ASN A 204 -12.40 44.83 10.22
N ASN A 205 -13.21 43.90 10.72
CA ASN A 205 -14.32 44.16 11.65
C ASN A 205 -14.23 43.21 12.85
N ASP A 206 -13.01 42.88 13.28
CA ASP A 206 -12.72 41.92 14.36
C ASP A 206 -13.17 42.42 15.75
N GLU A 207 -13.41 43.72 15.88
CA GLU A 207 -14.00 44.36 17.07
C GLU A 207 -15.54 44.20 17.14
N GLU A 208 -16.21 43.79 16.05
CA GLU A 208 -17.67 43.63 16.01
C GLU A 208 -18.12 42.18 16.29
N GLN A 209 -19.15 42.02 17.12
CA GLN A 209 -19.81 40.72 17.28
C GLN A 209 -20.70 40.41 16.07
N LEU A 210 -20.17 39.61 15.15
CA LEU A 210 -20.87 39.20 13.93
C LEU A 210 -21.59 37.86 14.12
N THR A 211 -22.79 37.76 13.57
CA THR A 211 -23.56 36.50 13.58
C THR A 211 -23.33 35.71 12.29
N ILE A 212 -23.53 34.39 12.36
CA ILE A 212 -23.47 33.51 11.17
C ILE A 212 -24.48 33.94 10.10
N SER A 213 -25.65 34.46 10.51
CA SER A 213 -26.66 34.98 9.59
C SER A 213 -26.16 36.17 8.78
N HIS A 214 -25.45 37.10 9.44
CA HIS A 214 -24.83 38.27 8.80
C HIS A 214 -23.72 37.87 7.83
N LEU A 215 -22.86 36.92 8.21
CA LEU A 215 -21.80 36.42 7.32
C LEU A 215 -22.37 35.73 6.08
N ARG A 216 -23.48 35.01 6.23
CA ARG A 216 -24.19 34.40 5.09
C ARG A 216 -24.76 35.46 4.15
N GLU A 217 -25.22 36.59 4.67
CA GLU A 217 -25.70 37.71 3.87
C GLU A 217 -24.55 38.40 3.13
N LYS A 218 -23.43 38.67 3.81
CA LYS A 218 -22.20 39.16 3.19
C LYS A 218 -21.66 38.25 2.08
N MET A 219 -21.67 36.94 2.31
CA MET A 219 -21.30 35.98 1.28
C MET A 219 -22.22 36.06 0.04
N LYS A 220 -23.52 36.31 0.22
CA LYS A 220 -24.45 36.52 -0.90
C LYS A 220 -24.18 37.83 -1.63
N GLU A 221 -23.92 38.92 -0.90
CA GLU A 221 -23.58 40.23 -1.48
C GLU A 221 -22.32 40.13 -2.37
N PHE A 222 -21.27 39.46 -1.88
CA PHE A 222 -20.02 39.29 -2.64
C PHE A 222 -20.17 38.37 -3.85
N LEU A 223 -21.11 37.42 -3.81
CA LEU A 223 -21.45 36.59 -4.98
C LEU A 223 -22.24 37.36 -6.05
N THR A 224 -22.98 38.41 -5.67
CA THR A 224 -23.76 39.23 -6.62
C THR A 224 -22.96 40.38 -7.23
N ASN A 225 -21.92 40.86 -6.54
CA ASN A 225 -21.11 42.00 -6.99
C ASN A 225 -20.08 41.64 -8.08
N THR A 226 -19.85 40.36 -8.38
CA THR A 226 -18.96 39.92 -9.47
C THR A 226 -19.62 39.98 -10.86
N HIS A 227 -20.93 40.30 -10.94
CA HIS A 227 -21.67 40.47 -12.20
C HIS A 227 -21.66 41.90 -12.76
N SER A 228 -20.94 42.82 -12.12
CA SER A 228 -21.00 44.26 -12.43
C SER A 228 -19.62 44.89 -12.62
N GLU A 229 -18.79 44.33 -13.49
CA GLU A 229 -17.72 45.09 -14.16
C GLU A 229 -17.68 44.72 -15.66
N PRO A 230 -17.94 45.67 -16.58
CA PRO A 230 -17.70 45.51 -18.02
C PRO A 230 -16.23 45.67 -18.41
#